data_AF-A0A9R0AR26-F1
#
_entry.id   AF-A0A9R0AR26-F1
#
_cell.length_a   1.000
_cell.length_b   1.000
_cell.length_c   1.000
_cell.angle_alpha   90.00
_cell.angle_beta   90.00
_cell.angle_gamma   90.00
#
_symmetry.space_group_name_H-M   'P 1'
#
loop_
_entity.id
_entity.type
_entity.pdbx_description
1 polymer ?
#
loop_
_entity_poly.entity_id
_entity_poly.type
_entity_poly.pdbx_seq_one_letter_code
_entity_poly.pdbx_strand_id
1 'polypeptide(L)'
;MVAVNYVGEELWSFFNAPWEKRVDLAKQLMDIAEQLTNNDFDFALYLLDVSFDNFAVGPRDGKVIVVDAENVVVADKRLIKQNKPENYDVWYESKFEECDKEACLSFSKDMLCSRVTVDHNYYAICQNLLSRYAMWRGSSGGLLHDPPPHIAKDGQLEALLDECANPKKRYGRFQAAKELREYLTQLSGTAR
;
A
#
# COMPACT_ATOMS: atom_id res chain seq x y z
N MET A 1 24.24 5.66 -14.44
CA MET A 1 23.88 4.24 -14.64
C MET A 1 23.92 3.58 -13.27
N VAL A 2 22.76 3.18 -12.75
CA VAL A 2 22.68 2.35 -11.54
C VAL A 2 22.48 0.92 -12.02
N ALA A 3 23.35 0.00 -11.62
CA ALA A 3 23.20 -1.42 -11.93
C ALA A 3 22.29 -2.04 -10.87
N VAL A 4 21.16 -2.61 -11.28
CA VAL A 4 20.25 -3.35 -10.41
C VAL A 4 20.39 -4.84 -10.66
N ASN A 5 20.29 -5.63 -9.58
CA ASN A 5 20.27 -7.09 -9.70
C ASN A 5 18.94 -7.53 -10.33
N TYR A 6 18.92 -8.61 -11.12
CA TYR A 6 17.65 -9.19 -11.55
C TYR A 6 16.96 -9.82 -10.35
N VAL A 7 15.80 -9.27 -9.99
CA VAL A 7 15.06 -9.59 -8.76
C VAL A 7 13.75 -10.33 -9.02
N GLY A 8 13.41 -10.56 -10.29
CA GLY A 8 12.22 -11.31 -10.70
C GLY A 8 11.39 -10.57 -11.75
N GLU A 9 10.18 -11.04 -11.97
CA GLU A 9 9.19 -10.36 -12.83
C GLU A 9 8.54 -9.19 -12.07
N GLU A 10 8.25 -8.11 -12.78
CA GLU A 10 7.48 -6.98 -12.25
C GLU A 10 6.12 -7.45 -11.73
N LEU A 11 5.58 -6.74 -10.74
CA LEU A 11 4.28 -7.06 -10.14
C LEU A 11 3.16 -7.09 -11.19
N TRP A 12 3.28 -6.27 -12.25
CA TRP A 12 2.34 -6.24 -13.35
C TRP A 12 2.13 -7.59 -14.04
N SER A 13 3.19 -8.41 -14.15
CA SER A 13 3.09 -9.76 -14.75
C SER A 13 2.10 -10.67 -14.01
N PHE A 14 1.77 -10.35 -12.76
CA PHE A 14 0.83 -11.10 -11.93
C PHE A 14 -0.58 -10.52 -11.91
N PHE A 15 -0.87 -9.48 -12.70
CA PHE A 15 -2.20 -8.84 -12.72
C PHE A 15 -3.32 -9.86 -12.99
N ASN A 16 -3.12 -10.78 -13.93
CA ASN A 16 -4.08 -11.86 -14.25
C ASN A 16 -3.68 -13.22 -13.68
N ALA A 17 -2.79 -13.27 -12.68
CA ALA A 17 -2.45 -14.52 -12.01
C ALA A 17 -3.68 -15.10 -11.27
N PRO A 18 -3.64 -16.40 -10.90
CA PRO A 18 -4.68 -16.99 -10.04
C PRO A 18 -4.97 -16.11 -8.82
N TRP A 19 -6.24 -15.98 -8.46
CA TRP A 19 -6.71 -15.06 -7.42
C TRP A 19 -5.93 -15.22 -6.12
N GLU A 20 -5.68 -16.46 -5.71
CA GLU A 20 -4.96 -16.82 -4.50
C GLU A 20 -3.51 -16.29 -4.52
N LYS A 21 -2.86 -16.30 -5.69
CA LYS A 21 -1.53 -15.72 -5.86
C LYS A 21 -1.58 -14.20 -5.70
N ARG A 22 -2.60 -13.55 -6.26
CA ARG A 22 -2.77 -12.09 -6.14
C ARG A 22 -3.07 -11.65 -4.71
N VAL A 23 -3.85 -12.45 -3.97
CA VAL A 23 -4.10 -12.26 -2.53
C VAL A 23 -2.81 -12.35 -1.72
N ASP A 24 -1.96 -13.36 -1.98
CA ASP A 24 -0.64 -13.48 -1.34
C ASP A 24 0.24 -12.24 -1.60
N LEU A 25 0.31 -11.79 -2.86
CA LEU A 25 1.09 -10.59 -3.22
C LEU A 25 0.51 -9.32 -2.57
N ALA A 26 -0.81 -9.15 -2.57
CA ALA A 26 -1.49 -8.03 -1.92
C ALA A 26 -1.21 -8.00 -0.41
N LYS A 27 -1.20 -9.17 0.25
CA LYS A 27 -0.85 -9.29 1.66
C LYS A 27 0.58 -8.81 1.90
N GLN A 28 1.52 -9.24 1.07
CA GLN A 28 2.92 -8.82 1.17
C GLN A 28 3.10 -7.30 0.95
N LEU A 29 2.34 -6.69 0.03
CA LEU A 29 2.34 -5.24 -0.15
C LEU A 29 1.84 -4.49 1.09
N MET A 30 0.80 -5.01 1.76
CA MET A 30 0.33 -4.44 3.03
C MET A 30 1.32 -4.63 4.18
N ASP A 31 2.08 -5.73 4.19
CA ASP A 31 3.18 -5.91 5.15
C ASP A 31 4.31 -4.89 4.89
N ILE A 32 4.66 -4.65 3.63
CA ILE A 32 5.64 -3.63 3.24
C ILE A 32 5.17 -2.25 3.68
N ALA A 33 3.90 -1.90 3.41
CA ALA A 33 3.33 -0.62 3.85
C ALA A 33 3.42 -0.44 5.37
N GLU A 34 3.15 -1.48 6.15
CA GLU A 34 3.34 -1.47 7.59
C GLU A 34 4.80 -1.25 7.97
N GLN A 35 5.72 -2.06 7.47
CA GLN A 35 7.13 -2.00 7.85
C GLN A 35 7.77 -0.66 7.50
N LEU A 36 7.41 -0.09 6.35
CA LEU A 36 7.88 1.23 5.95
C LEU A 36 7.26 2.37 6.78
N THR A 37 6.08 2.16 7.35
CA THR A 37 5.39 3.17 8.19
C THR A 37 5.80 3.05 9.66
N ASN A 38 5.77 1.85 10.21
CA ASN A 38 6.02 1.53 11.60
C ASN A 38 7.04 0.39 11.68
N ASN A 39 8.23 0.73 12.17
CA ASN A 39 9.32 -0.22 12.41
C ASN A 39 10.07 0.15 13.69
N ASP A 40 10.93 -0.77 14.12
CA ASP A 40 11.70 -0.67 15.35
C ASP A 40 12.77 0.42 15.32
N PHE A 41 13.05 1.03 14.16
CA PHE A 41 14.01 2.12 14.01
C PHE A 41 13.39 3.51 14.21
N ASP A 42 12.06 3.61 14.37
CA ASP A 42 11.32 4.89 14.43
C ASP A 42 11.58 5.80 13.20
N PHE A 43 11.90 5.22 12.05
CA PHE A 43 11.88 5.93 10.76
C PHE A 43 10.60 5.57 10.02
N ALA A 44 9.98 6.53 9.33
CA ALA A 44 9.03 6.22 8.28
C ALA A 44 9.64 6.51 6.92
N LEU A 45 9.49 5.57 5.99
CA LEU A 45 9.91 5.68 4.60
C LEU A 45 8.64 5.77 3.76
N TYR A 46 8.26 6.97 3.36
CA TYR A 46 7.06 7.20 2.57
C TYR A 46 7.38 7.11 1.09
N LEU A 47 6.80 6.12 0.42
CA LEU A 47 6.89 5.97 -1.03
C LEU A 47 5.99 7.01 -1.70
N LEU A 48 6.56 7.94 -2.47
CA LEU A 48 5.79 9.00 -3.13
C LEU A 48 5.42 8.67 -4.58
N ASP A 49 5.95 7.57 -5.10
CA ASP A 49 5.63 7.03 -6.42
C ASP A 49 5.44 5.52 -6.28
N VAL A 50 4.18 5.08 -6.33
CA VAL A 50 3.80 3.68 -6.11
C VAL A 50 3.04 3.22 -7.34
N SER A 51 3.70 2.36 -8.12
CA SER A 51 3.12 1.72 -9.30
C SER A 51 3.47 0.24 -9.35
N PHE A 52 2.89 -0.51 -10.29
CA PHE A 52 3.19 -1.93 -10.46
C PHE A 52 4.66 -2.17 -10.83
N ASP A 53 5.30 -1.26 -11.56
CA ASP A 53 6.66 -1.43 -12.06
C ASP A 53 7.71 -1.16 -10.96
N ASN A 54 7.33 -0.50 -9.84
CA ASN A 54 8.19 -0.29 -8.67
C ASN A 54 8.37 -1.54 -7.80
N PHE A 55 7.64 -2.63 -8.09
CA PHE A 55 7.72 -3.89 -7.35
C PHE A 55 8.00 -5.06 -8.27
N ALA A 56 8.75 -6.04 -7.77
CA ALA A 56 8.97 -7.32 -8.43
C ALA A 56 8.70 -8.49 -7.47
N VAL A 57 8.50 -9.68 -8.03
CA VAL A 57 8.27 -10.91 -7.29
C VAL A 57 9.48 -11.84 -7.45
N GLY A 58 10.14 -12.13 -6.34
CA GLY A 58 11.30 -13.02 -6.26
C GLY A 58 10.98 -14.40 -6.84
N PRO A 59 11.75 -14.91 -7.81
CA PRO A 59 11.43 -16.16 -8.50
C PRO A 59 11.63 -17.40 -7.63
N ARG A 60 12.36 -17.28 -6.52
CA ARG A 60 12.70 -18.41 -5.63
C ARG A 60 11.75 -18.56 -4.45
N ASP A 61 11.35 -17.45 -3.84
CA ASP A 61 10.58 -17.41 -2.59
C ASP A 61 9.21 -16.74 -2.76
N GLY A 62 8.91 -16.21 -3.94
CA GLY A 62 7.67 -15.50 -4.24
C GLY A 62 7.54 -14.18 -3.48
N LYS A 63 8.65 -13.62 -2.97
CA LYS A 63 8.63 -12.41 -2.15
C LYS A 63 8.48 -11.15 -2.99
N VAL A 64 7.60 -10.25 -2.56
CA VAL A 64 7.49 -8.91 -3.15
C VAL A 64 8.69 -8.07 -2.69
N ILE A 65 9.37 -7.46 -3.65
CA ILE A 65 10.56 -6.64 -3.46
C ILE A 65 10.31 -5.27 -4.07
N VAL A 66 10.62 -4.20 -3.35
CA VAL A 66 10.67 -2.84 -3.91
C VAL A 66 11.92 -2.72 -4.77
N VAL A 67 11.74 -2.51 -6.07
CA VAL A 67 12.85 -2.50 -7.04
C VAL A 67 13.21 -1.10 -7.50
N ASP A 68 12.24 -0.18 -7.40
CA ASP A 68 12.45 1.24 -7.64
C ASP A 68 11.90 2.04 -6.47
N ALA A 69 12.83 2.72 -5.80
CA ALA A 69 12.58 3.60 -4.65
C ALA A 69 13.02 5.04 -4.97
N GLU A 70 12.91 5.46 -6.23
CA GLU A 70 12.97 6.88 -6.56
C GLU A 70 11.77 7.60 -5.92
N ASN A 71 12.01 8.73 -5.26
CA ASN A 71 10.99 9.50 -4.54
C ASN A 71 10.51 8.90 -3.19
N VAL A 72 11.45 8.57 -2.30
CA VAL A 72 11.14 8.26 -0.89
C VAL A 72 11.38 9.48 0.00
N VAL A 73 10.40 9.81 0.85
CA VAL A 73 10.59 10.73 1.99
C VAL A 73 10.92 9.93 3.23
N VAL A 74 12.02 10.29 3.90
CA VAL A 74 12.43 9.68 5.16
C VAL A 74 12.09 10.63 6.31
N ALA A 75 11.21 10.20 7.21
CA ALA A 75 10.83 10.95 8.41
C ALA A 75 11.39 10.27 9.66
N ASP A 76 12.18 11.01 10.44
CA ASP A 76 12.66 10.58 11.75
C ASP A 76 11.58 10.85 12.81
N LYS A 77 10.84 9.80 13.21
CA LYS A 77 9.77 9.92 14.21
C LYS A 77 10.32 10.24 15.60
N ARG A 78 11.56 9.88 15.92
CA ARG A 78 12.19 10.26 17.20
C ARG A 78 12.42 11.75 17.24
N LEU A 79 12.95 12.32 16.17
CA LEU A 79 13.17 13.77 16.06
C LEU A 79 11.84 14.54 16.13
N ILE A 80 10.79 14.06 15.46
CA ILE A 80 9.43 14.65 15.57
C ILE A 80 8.93 14.62 17.02
N LYS A 81 9.02 13.46 17.70
CA LYS A 81 8.62 13.30 19.11
C LYS A 81 9.43 14.18 20.06
N GLN A 82 10.70 14.46 19.75
CA GLN A 82 11.59 15.33 20.53
C GLN A 82 11.26 16.81 20.33
N ASN A 83 11.17 17.25 19.07
CA ASN A 83 10.96 18.64 18.71
C ASN A 83 9.52 19.10 18.96
N LYS A 84 8.56 18.17 18.90
CA LYS A 84 7.12 18.42 19.07
C LYS A 84 6.64 19.62 18.26
N PRO A 85 6.83 19.62 16.92
CA PRO A 85 6.28 20.67 16.07
C PRO A 85 4.76 20.78 16.25
N GLU A 86 4.18 21.88 15.79
CA GLU A 86 2.75 22.12 15.97
C GLU A 86 1.91 20.94 15.45
N ASN A 87 1.00 20.45 16.28
CA ASN A 87 0.12 19.31 16.00
C ASN A 87 0.83 17.98 15.67
N TYR A 88 2.07 17.77 16.13
CA TYR A 88 2.85 16.54 15.86
C TYR A 88 2.14 15.23 16.25
N ASP A 89 1.26 15.27 17.24
CA ASP A 89 0.50 14.15 17.80
C ASP A 89 -0.87 13.95 17.15
N VAL A 90 -1.32 14.90 16.33
CA VAL A 90 -2.55 14.77 15.54
C VAL A 90 -2.28 13.88 14.34
N TRP A 91 -3.14 12.89 14.14
CA TRP A 91 -3.03 11.92 13.05
C TRP A 91 -3.25 12.60 11.70
N TYR A 92 -2.44 12.22 10.73
CA TYR A 92 -2.55 12.67 9.35
C TYR A 92 -3.03 11.52 8.46
N GLU A 93 -4.18 11.76 7.83
CA GLU A 93 -4.79 10.88 6.83
C GLU A 93 -4.57 11.51 5.46
N SER A 94 -3.80 10.85 4.59
CA SER A 94 -3.53 11.32 3.23
C SER A 94 -4.83 11.50 2.46
N LYS A 95 -4.92 12.61 1.71
CA LYS A 95 -6.13 12.93 0.94
C LYS A 95 -6.24 11.98 -0.25
N PHE A 96 -7.42 11.40 -0.46
CA PHE A 96 -7.71 10.69 -1.70
C PHE A 96 -7.65 11.66 -2.89
N GLU A 97 -6.93 11.26 -3.93
CA GLU A 97 -6.82 11.99 -5.19
C GLU A 97 -7.66 11.27 -6.24
N GLU A 98 -8.74 11.90 -6.69
CA GLU A 98 -9.51 11.40 -7.82
C GLU A 98 -8.77 11.76 -9.10
N CYS A 99 -8.26 10.76 -9.81
CA CYS A 99 -7.54 10.98 -11.05
C CYS A 99 -7.84 9.88 -12.07
N ASP A 100 -7.80 10.27 -13.34
CA ASP A 100 -7.91 9.35 -14.48
C ASP A 100 -6.54 8.90 -15.01
N LYS A 101 -5.48 9.09 -14.23
CA LYS A 101 -4.09 8.79 -14.60
C LYS A 101 -3.56 7.60 -13.80
N GLU A 102 -2.47 7.03 -14.31
CA GLU A 102 -1.73 5.97 -13.63
C GLU A 102 -0.93 6.53 -12.44
N ALA A 103 -0.80 5.73 -11.37
CA ALA A 103 0.04 6.01 -10.19
C ALA A 103 -0.18 7.39 -9.54
N CYS A 104 -1.44 7.77 -9.28
CA CYS A 104 -1.74 9.05 -8.64
C CYS A 104 -1.62 8.98 -7.12
N LEU A 105 -0.89 9.94 -6.56
CA LEU A 105 -0.75 10.12 -5.12
C LEU A 105 -0.82 11.60 -4.77
N SER A 106 -1.62 11.92 -3.75
CA SER A 106 -1.57 13.22 -3.09
C SER A 106 -0.80 13.11 -1.77
N PHE A 107 0.15 14.02 -1.55
CA PHE A 107 0.93 14.05 -0.31
C PHE A 107 1.39 15.46 0.03
N SER A 108 1.63 15.69 1.32
CA SER A 108 2.27 16.90 1.84
C SER A 108 3.55 16.52 2.58
N LYS A 109 4.72 16.86 2.01
CA LYS A 109 6.02 16.58 2.64
C LYS A 109 6.09 17.14 4.06
N ASP A 110 5.55 18.33 4.29
CA ASP A 110 5.51 18.95 5.61
C ASP A 110 4.70 18.12 6.60
N MET A 111 3.53 17.60 6.20
CA MET A 111 2.73 16.73 7.06
C MET A 111 3.40 15.37 7.29
N LEU A 112 3.98 14.76 6.25
CA LEU A 112 4.72 13.51 6.38
C LEU A 112 5.91 13.64 7.37
N CYS A 113 6.58 14.79 7.38
CA CYS A 113 7.77 15.05 8.19
C CYS A 113 7.50 15.73 9.54
N SER A 114 6.26 16.12 9.85
CA SER A 114 5.90 16.80 11.11
C SER A 114 4.98 15.99 12.01
N ARG A 115 4.35 14.92 11.51
CA ARG A 115 3.38 14.11 12.25
C ARG A 115 3.94 12.75 12.62
N VAL A 116 3.61 12.29 13.82
CA VAL A 116 4.06 10.97 14.31
C VAL A 116 3.25 9.84 13.68
N THR A 117 1.94 10.06 13.49
CA THR A 117 1.00 9.05 12.98
C THR A 117 0.47 9.47 11.62
N VAL A 118 0.86 8.72 10.58
CA VAL A 118 0.59 8.99 9.17
C VAL A 118 0.26 7.68 8.45
N ASP A 119 -0.68 7.70 7.52
CA ASP A 119 -1.15 6.51 6.78
C ASP A 119 -0.67 6.42 5.32
N HIS A 120 0.24 7.30 4.90
CA HIS A 120 0.60 7.52 3.50
C HIS A 120 0.96 6.23 2.73
N ASN A 121 1.70 5.29 3.32
CA ASN A 121 2.04 4.05 2.62
C ASN A 121 0.82 3.12 2.46
N TYR A 122 -0.10 3.09 3.42
CA TYR A 122 -1.36 2.35 3.26
C TYR A 122 -2.21 2.98 2.16
N TYR A 123 -2.31 4.32 2.18
CA TYR A 123 -2.97 5.10 1.15
C TYR A 123 -2.42 4.75 -0.23
N ALA A 124 -1.09 4.79 -0.38
CA ALA A 124 -0.45 4.61 -1.66
C ALA A 124 -0.63 3.20 -2.23
N ILE A 125 -0.48 2.17 -1.40
CA ILE A 125 -0.71 0.77 -1.80
C ILE A 125 -2.19 0.51 -2.10
N CYS A 126 -3.10 0.97 -1.24
CA CYS A 126 -4.53 0.73 -1.43
C CYS A 126 -5.06 1.45 -2.68
N GLN A 127 -4.71 2.72 -2.90
CA GLN A 127 -5.16 3.47 -4.07
C GLN A 127 -4.55 2.91 -5.36
N ASN A 128 -3.23 2.71 -5.45
CA ASN A 128 -2.59 2.44 -6.74
C ASN A 128 -2.41 0.97 -7.08
N LEU A 129 -2.47 0.05 -6.12
CA LEU A 129 -2.18 -1.36 -6.38
C LEU A 129 -3.32 -2.32 -6.06
N LEU A 130 -4.19 -2.01 -5.08
CA LEU A 130 -5.12 -3.01 -4.55
C LEU A 130 -6.59 -2.74 -4.86
N SER A 131 -7.04 -1.50 -4.79
CA SER A 131 -8.46 -1.17 -4.89
C SER A 131 -8.92 -0.97 -6.34
N ARG A 132 -10.24 -0.78 -6.51
CA ARG A 132 -10.84 -0.41 -7.80
C ARG A 132 -10.34 0.91 -8.39
N TYR A 133 -9.72 1.76 -7.58
CA TYR A 133 -9.17 3.04 -8.00
C TYR A 133 -7.81 2.88 -8.70
N ALA A 134 -7.17 1.72 -8.58
CA ALA A 134 -5.90 1.45 -9.25
C ALA A 134 -6.10 1.37 -10.76
N MET A 135 -5.31 2.14 -11.50
CA MET A 135 -5.26 2.17 -12.96
C MET A 135 -3.82 1.93 -13.42
N TRP A 136 -3.61 0.93 -14.29
CA TRP A 136 -2.31 0.66 -14.87
C TRP A 136 -2.44 0.03 -16.26
N ARG A 137 -1.72 0.58 -17.24
CA ARG A 137 -1.69 0.15 -18.65
C ARG A 137 -3.09 -0.09 -19.23
N GLY A 138 -4.01 0.83 -18.91
CA GLY A 138 -5.41 0.79 -19.35
C GLY A 138 -6.31 -0.23 -18.64
N SER A 139 -5.82 -0.93 -17.62
CA SER A 139 -6.63 -1.83 -16.78
C SER A 139 -6.92 -1.20 -15.43
N SER A 140 -8.12 -1.42 -14.91
CA SER A 140 -8.54 -0.96 -13.58
C SER A 140 -8.72 -2.13 -12.62
N GLY A 141 -8.86 -1.84 -11.32
CA GLY A 141 -9.24 -2.87 -10.33
C GLY A 141 -8.12 -3.32 -9.39
N GLY A 142 -6.86 -2.98 -9.69
CA GLY A 142 -5.70 -3.39 -8.90
C GLY A 142 -5.49 -4.91 -8.88
N LEU A 143 -4.62 -5.41 -8.01
CA LEU A 143 -4.38 -6.84 -7.83
C LEU A 143 -5.59 -7.61 -7.31
N LEU A 144 -6.56 -6.93 -6.69
CA LEU A 144 -7.71 -7.56 -6.07
C LEU A 144 -9.00 -7.40 -6.90
N HIS A 145 -8.89 -7.25 -8.22
CA HIS A 145 -10.02 -7.28 -9.14
C HIS A 145 -10.60 -8.69 -9.36
N ASP A 146 -11.90 -8.77 -9.63
CA ASP A 146 -12.64 -10.00 -9.93
C ASP A 146 -12.44 -11.13 -8.90
N PRO A 147 -12.77 -10.89 -7.61
CA PRO A 147 -12.71 -11.93 -6.58
C PRO A 147 -13.69 -13.08 -6.89
N PRO A 148 -13.39 -14.32 -6.44
CA PRO A 148 -14.33 -15.44 -6.52
C PRO A 148 -15.68 -15.12 -5.87
N PRO A 149 -16.81 -15.69 -6.36
CA PRO A 149 -18.15 -15.32 -5.88
C PRO A 149 -18.35 -15.46 -4.37
N HIS A 150 -17.71 -16.44 -3.73
CA HIS A 150 -17.82 -16.65 -2.28
C HIS A 150 -17.08 -15.58 -1.47
N ILE A 151 -16.05 -14.94 -2.02
CA ILE A 151 -15.34 -13.80 -1.43
C ILE A 151 -16.14 -12.51 -1.67
N ALA A 152 -16.71 -12.36 -2.86
CA ALA A 152 -17.49 -11.18 -3.23
C ALA A 152 -18.83 -11.08 -2.48
N LYS A 153 -19.39 -12.23 -2.07
CA LYS A 153 -20.78 -12.37 -1.59
C LYS A 153 -21.22 -11.35 -0.54
N ASP A 154 -20.37 -11.11 0.45
CA ASP A 154 -20.71 -10.28 1.61
C ASP A 154 -20.19 -8.83 1.49
N GLY A 155 -19.50 -8.50 0.39
CA GLY A 155 -18.96 -7.16 0.12
C GLY A 155 -17.85 -6.71 1.07
N GLN A 156 -17.37 -7.57 1.98
CA GLN A 156 -16.36 -7.22 2.98
C GLN A 156 -15.05 -6.74 2.35
N LEU A 157 -14.55 -7.45 1.34
CA LEU A 157 -13.31 -7.07 0.65
C LEU A 157 -13.42 -5.70 -0.01
N GLU A 158 -14.51 -5.45 -0.72
CA GLU A 158 -14.76 -4.16 -1.38
C GLU A 158 -14.85 -3.03 -0.35
N ALA A 159 -15.58 -3.23 0.75
CA ALA A 159 -15.70 -2.24 1.81
C ALA A 159 -14.35 -1.90 2.47
N LEU A 160 -13.49 -2.90 2.70
CA LEU A 160 -12.15 -2.70 3.24
C LEU A 160 -11.24 -1.96 2.26
N LEU A 161 -11.27 -2.33 0.99
CA LEU A 161 -10.47 -1.66 -0.05
C LEU A 161 -10.90 -0.21 -0.27
N ASP A 162 -12.21 0.04 -0.31
CA ASP A 162 -12.77 1.38 -0.46
C ASP A 162 -12.39 2.27 0.72
N GLU A 163 -12.56 1.80 1.96
CA GLU A 163 -12.19 2.59 3.15
C GLU A 163 -10.67 2.77 3.26
N CYS A 164 -9.88 1.79 2.81
CA CYS A 164 -8.42 1.92 2.79
C CYS A 164 -7.94 2.94 1.75
N ALA A 165 -8.54 2.99 0.55
CA ALA A 165 -8.12 3.94 -0.47
C ALA A 165 -8.73 5.34 -0.24
N ASN A 166 -10.05 5.39 -0.04
CA ASN A 166 -10.86 6.60 0.06
C ASN A 166 -11.74 6.56 1.33
N PRO A 167 -11.15 6.84 2.51
CA PRO A 167 -11.83 6.70 3.79
C PRO A 167 -13.03 7.63 3.90
N LYS A 168 -14.19 7.08 4.27
CA LYS A 168 -15.42 7.84 4.54
C LYS A 168 -15.51 8.26 6.00
N LYS A 169 -14.83 7.51 6.88
CA LYS A 169 -14.73 7.82 8.31
C LYS A 169 -13.40 8.51 8.54
N ARG A 170 -13.40 9.53 9.40
CA ARG A 170 -12.17 10.20 9.82
C ARG A 170 -11.20 9.18 10.43
N TYR A 171 -9.99 9.09 9.90
CA TYR A 171 -8.97 8.10 10.29
C TYR A 171 -9.36 6.65 10.01
N GLY A 172 -10.34 6.43 9.14
CA GLY A 172 -10.85 5.11 8.80
C GLY A 172 -9.80 4.26 8.11
N ARG A 173 -8.88 4.87 7.35
CA ARG A 173 -7.83 4.15 6.61
C ARG A 173 -6.93 3.33 7.54
N PHE A 174 -6.58 3.86 8.72
CA PHE A 174 -5.72 3.15 9.68
C PHE A 174 -6.33 1.81 10.11
N GLN A 175 -7.62 1.82 10.43
CA GLN A 175 -8.34 0.61 10.85
C GLN A 175 -8.58 -0.32 9.66
N ALA A 176 -9.02 0.23 8.51
CA ALA A 176 -9.26 -0.53 7.30
C ALA A 176 -8.00 -1.23 6.78
N ALA A 177 -6.84 -0.57 6.80
CA ALA A 177 -5.57 -1.15 6.39
C ALA A 177 -5.17 -2.34 7.27
N LYS A 178 -5.37 -2.22 8.60
CA LYS A 178 -5.13 -3.31 9.55
C LYS A 178 -6.06 -4.49 9.28
N GLU A 179 -7.37 -4.24 9.20
CA GLU A 179 -8.39 -5.27 8.95
C GLU A 179 -8.19 -5.94 7.58
N LEU A 180 -7.83 -5.17 6.54
CA LEU A 180 -7.51 -5.69 5.22
C LEU A 180 -6.32 -6.64 5.27
N ARG A 181 -5.23 -6.27 5.96
CA ARG A 181 -4.06 -7.15 6.11
C ARG A 181 -4.40 -8.45 6.84
N GLU A 182 -5.21 -8.37 7.90
CA GLU A 182 -5.69 -9.53 8.65
C GLU A 182 -6.59 -10.43 7.78
N TYR A 183 -7.50 -9.82 7.02
CA TYR A 183 -8.39 -10.51 6.09
C TYR A 183 -7.60 -11.25 4.99
N LEU A 184 -6.65 -10.57 4.34
CA LEU A 184 -5.79 -11.19 3.32
C LEU A 184 -4.93 -12.33 3.90
N THR A 185 -4.53 -12.24 5.17
CA THR A 185 -3.81 -13.31 5.87
C THR A 185 -4.68 -14.55 6.06
N GLN A 186 -5.96 -14.37 6.43
CA GLN A 186 -6.91 -15.47 6.56
C GLN A 186 -7.16 -16.16 5.21
N LEU A 187 -7.33 -15.38 4.14
CA LEU A 187 -7.51 -15.92 2.79
C LEU A 187 -6.27 -16.70 2.32
N SER A 188 -5.07 -16.17 2.56
CA SER A 188 -3.81 -16.85 2.21
C SER A 188 -3.56 -18.12 3.02
N GLY A 189 -4.05 -18.17 4.27
CA GLY A 189 -3.94 -19.35 5.14
C GLY A 189 -4.94 -20.46 4.83
N THR A 190 -6.06 -20.14 4.19
CA THR A 190 -7.11 -21.11 3.81
C THR A 190 -6.77 -21.84 2.50
N ALA A 191 -5.79 -21.33 1.74
CA ALA A 191 -5.32 -21.92 0.48
C ALA A 191 -4.21 -22.98 0.65
N ARG A 192 -3.94 -23.44 1.88
CA ARG A 192 -2.96 -24.49 2.21
C ARG A 192 -3.62 -25.76 2.70
#